data_AF-A0A7W5ZVP0-F1
#
_entry.id   AF-A0A7W5ZVP0-F1
#
_cell.length_a   1.000
_cell.length_b   1.000
_cell.length_c   1.000
_cell.angle_alpha   90.00
_cell.angle_beta   90.00
_cell.angle_gamma   90.00
#
_symmetry.space_group_name_H-M   'P 1'
#
loop_
_entity.id
_entity.type
_entity.pdbx_description
1 polymer ?
#
loop_
_entity_poly.entity_id
_entity_poly.type
_entity_poly.pdbx_seq_one_letter_code
_entity_poly.pdbx_strand_id
1 'polypeptide(L)'
;MADDYVKLLCMSHSQYQPQSVTHADMLIRRDTTHTLTQCWYSRTHVPASRKELWADGYHHSQCRYCERPIKSLGKKSWVLADGIDLDDLADRAGTRFICVTSDADGMIVARHLLPSDWDEATVQARLAQVVADCATLDPTGGLSVRMIGGHPH
;
A
#
# COMPACT_ATOMS: atom_id res chain seq x y z
N MET A 1 13.46 4.23 -28.06
CA MET A 1 13.97 5.50 -27.47
C MET A 1 13.45 5.66 -26.04
N ALA A 2 13.59 4.64 -25.19
CA ALA A 2 13.13 4.64 -23.79
C ALA A 2 14.20 4.10 -22.82
N ASP A 3 15.44 3.92 -23.29
CA ASP A 3 16.51 3.24 -22.55
C ASP A 3 17.51 4.19 -21.87
N ASP A 4 17.45 5.50 -22.15
CA ASP A 4 18.45 6.45 -21.64
C ASP A 4 18.08 7.13 -20.31
N TYR A 5 16.86 6.97 -19.81
CA TYR A 5 16.43 7.66 -18.58
C TYR A 5 16.87 6.95 -17.28
N VAL A 6 17.23 5.67 -17.34
CA VAL A 6 17.60 4.87 -16.15
C VAL A 6 19.03 5.14 -15.69
N LYS A 7 19.92 5.57 -16.59
CA LYS A 7 21.33 5.85 -16.26
C LYS A 7 21.55 7.09 -15.40
N LEU A 8 20.62 8.05 -15.39
CA LEU A 8 20.83 9.35 -14.76
C LEU A 8 20.50 9.40 -13.25
N LEU A 9 19.77 8.43 -12.71
CA LEU A 9 19.37 8.45 -11.31
C LEU A 9 20.36 7.75 -10.36
N CYS A 10 21.27 6.92 -10.87
CA CYS A 10 22.21 6.16 -10.03
C CYS A 10 23.45 6.96 -9.56
N MET A 11 23.65 8.21 -9.99
CA MET A 11 24.89 8.97 -9.68
C MET A 11 24.75 10.07 -8.62
N SER A 12 23.62 10.16 -7.90
CA SER A 12 23.42 11.20 -6.88
C SER A 12 23.08 10.67 -5.49
N HIS A 13 23.75 9.59 -5.08
CA HIS A 13 23.82 9.25 -3.65
C HIS A 13 24.97 10.02 -2.99
N SER A 14 24.68 11.20 -2.44
CA SER A 14 25.47 11.72 -1.34
C SER A 14 24.59 12.61 -0.46
N GLN A 15 24.52 12.22 0.82
CA GLN A 15 23.95 12.95 1.95
C GLN A 15 22.45 12.74 2.23
N TYR A 16 22.10 11.53 2.68
CA TYR A 16 21.00 11.37 3.63
C TYR A 16 21.48 10.56 4.84
N GLN A 17 21.45 11.18 6.01
CA GLN A 17 21.73 10.51 7.28
C GLN A 17 20.45 9.84 7.80
N PRO A 18 20.44 8.53 8.07
CA PRO A 18 19.25 7.86 8.60
C PRO A 18 19.07 8.18 10.08
N GLN A 19 17.87 8.68 10.44
CA GLN A 19 17.41 8.67 11.83
C GLN A 19 16.98 7.26 12.20
N SER A 20 17.55 6.73 13.28
CA SER A 20 17.25 5.42 13.83
C SER A 20 15.79 5.31 14.26
N VAL A 21 15.03 4.40 13.65
CA VAL A 21 13.71 4.00 14.15
C VAL A 21 13.72 2.48 14.34
N THR A 22 13.51 2.08 15.58
CA THR A 22 13.55 0.69 16.05
C THR A 22 12.42 -0.14 15.47
N HIS A 23 12.80 -1.31 14.96
CA HIS A 23 11.94 -2.42 14.52
C HIS A 23 10.76 -2.70 15.47
N ALA A 24 9.55 -2.47 14.99
CA ALA A 24 8.36 -3.20 15.40
C ALA A 24 7.38 -3.23 14.22
N ASP A 25 7.35 -4.39 13.55
CA ASP A 25 6.27 -4.95 12.74
C ASP A 25 5.29 -3.97 12.09
N MET A 26 5.57 -3.58 10.85
CA MET A 26 4.55 -3.06 9.93
C MET A 26 3.82 -4.23 9.24
N LEU A 27 3.25 -5.14 10.04
CA LEU A 27 2.18 -6.03 9.58
C LEU A 27 0.90 -5.20 9.60
N ILE A 28 0.44 -4.75 8.42
CA ILE A 28 -0.85 -4.08 8.28
C ILE A 28 -1.93 -5.08 8.71
N ARG A 29 -2.37 -4.95 9.96
CA ARG A 29 -3.53 -5.66 10.46
C ARG A 29 -4.76 -5.06 9.79
N ARG A 30 -5.64 -5.91 9.27
CA ARG A 30 -6.95 -5.54 8.68
C ARG A 30 -7.87 -4.72 9.62
N ASP A 31 -7.50 -4.50 10.89
CA ASP A 31 -8.22 -3.64 11.83
C ASP A 31 -7.80 -2.14 11.73
N THR A 32 -6.82 -1.82 10.89
CA THR A 32 -6.32 -0.46 10.64
C THR A 32 -6.64 0.02 9.24
N THR A 33 -7.93 0.09 8.89
CA THR A 33 -8.36 0.84 7.70
C THR A 33 -7.90 2.30 7.85
N HIS A 34 -6.80 2.67 7.21
CA HIS A 34 -6.23 4.00 7.27
C HIS A 34 -7.02 4.92 6.33
N THR A 35 -8.17 5.41 6.79
CA THR A 35 -8.74 6.61 6.16
C THR A 35 -7.78 7.76 6.41
N LEU A 36 -7.34 8.45 5.35
CA LEU A 36 -6.30 9.49 5.36
C LEU A 36 -6.62 10.73 6.23
N THR A 37 -7.69 10.68 7.01
CA THR A 37 -8.28 11.82 7.72
C THR A 37 -8.62 11.42 9.15
N GLN A 38 -7.60 11.50 10.00
CA GLN A 38 -7.69 11.43 11.46
C GLN A 38 -8.70 12.45 12.01
N CYS A 39 -9.24 12.21 13.20
CA CYS A 39 -10.03 13.21 13.91
C CYS A 39 -9.15 14.41 14.27
N TRP A 40 -9.53 15.63 13.92
CA TRP A 40 -8.72 16.83 14.21
C TRP A 40 -8.57 17.09 15.72
N TYR A 41 -9.54 16.67 16.53
CA TYR A 41 -9.54 16.88 17.98
C TYR A 41 -8.78 15.78 18.73
N SER A 42 -9.17 14.52 18.56
CA SER A 42 -8.66 13.38 19.35
C SER A 42 -7.70 12.46 18.58
N ARG A 43 -7.41 12.75 17.31
CA ARG A 43 -6.71 11.86 16.34
C ARG A 43 -7.45 10.58 15.99
N THR A 44 -8.19 9.99 16.93
CA THR A 44 -9.04 8.82 16.75
C THR A 44 -10.50 9.22 16.76
N HIS A 45 -11.30 8.75 15.80
CA HIS A 45 -12.75 9.00 15.80
C HIS A 45 -13.46 8.21 16.89
N VAL A 46 -14.41 8.85 17.57
CA VAL A 46 -15.18 8.25 18.65
C VAL A 46 -16.67 8.40 18.34
N PRO A 47 -17.45 7.31 18.29
CA PRO A 47 -18.86 7.38 17.93
C PRO A 47 -19.69 8.07 19.01
N ALA A 48 -20.70 8.79 18.54
CA ALA A 48 -21.82 9.21 19.36
C ALA A 48 -22.62 8.00 19.87
N SER A 49 -23.54 8.24 20.80
CA SER A 49 -24.34 7.18 21.42
C SER A 49 -25.21 6.43 20.41
N ARG A 50 -25.68 7.11 19.35
CA ARG A 50 -26.47 6.51 18.27
C ARG A 50 -25.56 5.81 17.25
N LYS A 51 -25.87 4.55 16.95
CA LYS A 51 -25.16 3.71 15.98
C LYS A 51 -26.18 2.90 15.21
N GLU A 52 -26.05 2.84 13.89
CA GLU A 52 -26.98 2.13 13.02
C GLU A 52 -26.22 1.13 12.16
N LEU A 53 -26.70 -0.11 12.09
CA LEU A 53 -26.17 -1.08 11.14
C LEU A 53 -26.86 -0.83 9.79
N TRP A 54 -26.07 -0.60 8.76
CA TRP A 54 -26.58 -0.38 7.41
C TRP A 54 -26.47 -1.66 6.56
N ALA A 55 -27.11 -1.66 5.39
CA ALA A 55 -27.16 -2.81 4.49
C ALA A 55 -25.79 -3.23 3.93
N ASP A 56 -24.81 -2.33 4.01
CA ASP A 56 -23.40 -2.56 3.67
C ASP A 56 -22.63 -3.39 4.72
N GLY A 57 -23.29 -3.74 5.84
CA GLY A 57 -22.67 -4.48 6.95
C GLY A 57 -21.85 -3.60 7.90
N TYR A 58 -21.79 -2.29 7.68
CA TYR A 58 -21.08 -1.34 8.53
C TYR A 58 -22.00 -0.72 9.58
N HIS A 59 -21.43 -0.42 10.75
CA HIS A 59 -22.07 0.44 11.73
C HIS A 59 -21.74 1.90 11.44
N HIS A 60 -22.75 2.73 11.21
CA HIS A 60 -22.62 4.17 10.98
C HIS A 60 -22.95 4.97 12.25
N SER A 61 -22.24 6.09 12.44
CA SER A 61 -22.45 7.05 13.53
C SER A 61 -21.88 8.42 13.14
N GLN A 62 -21.96 9.40 14.04
CA GLN A 62 -21.23 10.66 13.95
C GLN A 62 -20.10 10.67 14.98
N CYS A 63 -18.95 11.26 14.64
CA CYS A 63 -17.88 11.44 15.59
C CYS A 63 -18.26 12.49 16.65
N ARG A 64 -18.08 12.18 17.94
CA ARG A 64 -18.40 13.09 19.05
C ARG A 64 -17.61 14.41 19.00
N TYR A 65 -16.43 14.42 18.37
CA TYR A 65 -15.52 15.57 18.44
C TYR A 65 -15.44 16.37 17.15
N CYS A 66 -15.29 15.70 16.01
CA CYS A 66 -15.22 16.39 14.72
C CYS A 66 -16.55 16.43 13.97
N GLU A 67 -17.59 15.80 14.53
CA GLU A 67 -18.97 15.77 14.01
C GLU A 67 -19.11 15.16 12.61
N ARG A 68 -18.02 14.61 12.05
CA ARG A 68 -18.04 13.95 10.75
C ARG A 68 -18.74 12.58 10.82
N PRO A 69 -19.40 12.16 9.73
CA PRO A 69 -19.90 10.80 9.58
C PRO A 69 -18.76 9.78 9.67
N ILE A 70 -18.98 8.72 10.45
CA ILE A 70 -18.00 7.64 10.66
C ILE A 70 -18.68 6.27 10.53
N LYS A 71 -17.92 5.28 10.08
CA LYS A 71 -18.34 3.89 9.96
C LYS A 71 -17.37 2.92 10.63
N SER A 72 -17.86 1.74 11.00
CA SER A 72 -17.07 0.69 11.65
C SER A 72 -17.54 -0.70 11.26
N LEU A 73 -16.60 -1.56 10.86
CA LEU A 73 -16.83 -2.99 10.76
C LEU A 73 -16.61 -3.60 12.16
N GLY A 74 -17.67 -4.06 12.83
CA GLY A 74 -17.57 -4.71 14.14
C GLY A 74 -17.40 -3.80 15.36
N LYS A 75 -17.66 -2.49 15.25
CA LYS A 75 -17.73 -1.50 16.35
C LYS A 75 -16.42 -1.20 17.10
N LYS A 76 -15.29 -1.79 16.70
CA LYS A 76 -13.98 -1.66 17.39
C LYS A 76 -13.13 -0.50 16.87
N SER A 77 -13.07 -0.32 15.55
CA SER A 77 -12.30 0.73 14.88
C SER A 77 -13.24 1.59 14.06
N TRP A 78 -13.14 2.91 14.18
CA TRP A 78 -14.03 3.87 13.51
C TRP A 78 -13.26 4.74 12.54
N VAL A 79 -13.70 4.73 11.29
CA VAL A 79 -13.13 5.50 10.20
C VAL A 79 -14.18 6.45 9.65
N LEU A 80 -13.78 7.42 8.85
CA LEU A 80 -14.76 8.28 8.20
C LEU A 80 -15.63 7.50 7.21
N ALA A 81 -16.93 7.84 7.17
CA ALA A 81 -17.86 7.20 6.24
C ALA A 81 -17.56 7.61 4.78
N ASP A 82 -17.07 8.84 4.57
CA ASP A 82 -16.58 9.37 3.30
C ASP A 82 -15.06 9.18 3.10
N GLY A 83 -14.41 8.44 4.00
CA GLY A 83 -12.98 8.16 3.88
C GLY A 83 -12.70 7.16 2.76
N ILE A 84 -11.56 7.35 2.10
CA ILE A 84 -11.02 6.35 1.18
C ILE A 84 -10.53 5.17 2.02
N ASP A 85 -11.22 4.04 1.90
CA ASP A 85 -10.75 2.77 2.40
C ASP A 85 -9.65 2.26 1.46
N LEU A 86 -8.42 2.19 1.96
CA LEU A 86 -7.26 1.79 1.16
C LEU A 86 -7.28 0.31 0.80
N ASP A 87 -7.92 -0.52 1.61
CA ASP A 87 -8.02 -1.96 1.35
C ASP A 87 -9.05 -2.20 0.24
N ASP A 88 -10.24 -1.61 0.36
CA ASP A 88 -11.28 -1.62 -0.68
C ASP A 88 -10.81 -0.90 -1.97
N LEU A 89 -9.99 0.16 -1.86
CA LEU A 89 -9.37 0.77 -3.03
C LEU A 89 -8.34 -0.16 -3.68
N ALA A 90 -7.49 -0.82 -2.91
CA ALA A 90 -6.49 -1.76 -3.43
C ALA A 90 -7.16 -2.96 -4.11
N ASP A 91 -8.21 -3.52 -3.49
CA ASP A 91 -8.99 -4.62 -4.04
C ASP A 91 -9.69 -4.22 -5.35
N ARG A 92 -10.34 -3.03 -5.38
CA ARG A 92 -10.99 -2.53 -6.61
C ARG A 92 -10.04 -2.06 -7.69
N ALA A 93 -8.85 -1.60 -7.32
CA ALA A 93 -7.90 -1.08 -8.29
C ALA A 93 -7.46 -2.15 -9.29
N GLY A 94 -7.62 -3.45 -8.96
CA GLY A 94 -7.28 -4.57 -9.85
C GLY A 94 -5.84 -4.51 -10.38
N THR A 95 -5.00 -3.68 -9.77
CA THR A 95 -3.73 -3.26 -10.33
C THR A 95 -2.69 -4.27 -9.91
N ARG A 96 -2.09 -4.90 -10.91
CA ARG A 96 -0.96 -5.80 -10.73
C ARG A 96 0.32 -5.00 -10.88
N PHE A 97 1.31 -5.26 -10.04
CA PHE A 97 2.63 -4.67 -10.20
C PHE A 97 3.73 -5.60 -9.70
N ILE A 98 4.92 -5.45 -10.26
CA ILE A 98 6.14 -6.09 -9.77
C ILE A 98 6.87 -5.07 -8.89
N CYS A 99 7.16 -5.44 -7.65
CA CYS A 99 8.02 -4.69 -6.74
C CYS A 99 9.43 -5.29 -6.75
N VAL A 100 10.42 -4.41 -6.81
CA VAL A 100 11.82 -4.72 -6.48
C VAL A 100 12.12 -4.05 -5.16
N THR A 101 12.61 -4.83 -4.20
CA THR A 101 12.89 -4.40 -2.82
C THR A 101 14.35 -4.66 -2.52
N SER A 102 15.02 -3.73 -1.85
CA SER A 102 16.34 -3.99 -1.29
C SER A 102 16.20 -4.81 -0.02
N ASP A 103 16.97 -5.90 0.07
CA ASP A 103 16.98 -6.77 1.24
C ASP A 103 17.77 -6.14 2.40
N ALA A 104 18.60 -5.13 2.12
CA ALA A 104 19.40 -4.45 3.14
C ALA A 104 18.55 -3.61 4.10
N ASP A 105 17.51 -2.96 3.60
CA ASP A 105 16.69 -2.01 4.36
C ASP A 105 15.18 -2.16 4.14
N GLY A 106 14.74 -3.10 3.30
CA GLY A 106 13.34 -3.35 2.99
C GLY A 106 12.71 -2.27 2.09
N MET A 107 13.51 -1.39 1.49
CA MET A 107 13.01 -0.29 0.67
C MET A 107 12.63 -0.76 -0.74
N ILE A 108 11.48 -0.31 -1.22
CA ILE A 108 11.07 -0.54 -2.61
C ILE A 108 11.89 0.39 -3.51
N VAL A 109 12.77 -0.21 -4.33
CA VAL A 109 13.65 0.50 -5.26
C VAL A 109 13.02 0.69 -6.65
N ALA A 110 12.09 -0.19 -7.03
CA ALA A 110 11.33 -0.04 -8.27
C ALA A 110 9.93 -0.66 -8.18
N ARG A 111 8.99 -0.09 -8.94
CA ARG A 111 7.65 -0.66 -9.17
C ARG A 111 7.36 -0.67 -10.67
N HIS A 112 7.04 -1.83 -11.21
CA HIS A 112 6.61 -2.00 -12.59
C HIS A 112 5.10 -2.25 -12.62
N LEU A 113 4.34 -1.29 -13.10
CA LEU A 113 2.90 -1.46 -13.33
C LEU A 113 2.68 -2.50 -14.43
N LEU A 114 1.77 -3.44 -14.18
CA LEU A 114 1.34 -4.43 -15.15
C LEU A 114 -0.05 -4.06 -15.66
N PRO A 115 -0.23 -3.89 -16.98
CA PRO A 115 -1.55 -3.67 -17.57
C PRO A 115 -2.54 -4.77 -17.17
N SER A 116 -3.80 -4.39 -16.97
CA SER A 116 -4.86 -5.31 -16.52
C SER A 116 -5.28 -6.32 -17.59
N ASP A 117 -5.04 -6.01 -18.86
CA ASP A 117 -5.37 -6.83 -20.03
C ASP A 117 -4.30 -7.87 -20.38
N TRP A 118 -3.15 -7.85 -19.72
CA TRP A 118 -2.11 -8.85 -19.93
C TRP A 118 -2.51 -10.22 -19.38
N ASP A 119 -2.29 -11.24 -20.19
CA ASP A 119 -2.46 -12.63 -19.78
C ASP A 119 -1.36 -13.09 -18.82
N GLU A 120 -1.59 -14.23 -18.18
CA GLU A 120 -0.67 -14.76 -17.18
C GLU A 120 0.71 -15.07 -17.79
N ALA A 121 0.76 -15.56 -19.02
CA ALA A 121 2.02 -15.86 -19.70
C ALA A 121 2.88 -14.60 -19.92
N THR A 122 2.28 -13.50 -20.37
CA THR A 122 2.96 -12.22 -20.56
C THR A 122 3.41 -11.64 -19.22
N VAL A 123 2.58 -11.76 -18.18
CA VAL A 123 2.92 -11.32 -16.83
C VAL A 123 4.12 -12.09 -16.27
N GLN A 124 4.14 -13.42 -16.41
CA GLN A 124 5.26 -14.26 -15.97
C GLN A 124 6.54 -13.99 -16.76
N ALA A 125 6.43 -13.78 -18.08
CA ALA A 125 7.57 -13.37 -18.90
C ALA A 125 8.13 -12.02 -18.45
N ARG A 126 7.27 -11.05 -18.13
CA ARG A 126 7.70 -9.76 -17.61
C ARG A 126 8.37 -9.89 -16.25
N LEU A 127 7.84 -10.72 -15.35
CA LEU A 127 8.45 -11.00 -14.05
C LEU A 127 9.86 -11.59 -14.22
N ALA A 128 10.01 -12.60 -15.07
CA ALA A 128 11.29 -13.23 -15.36
C ALA A 128 12.31 -12.23 -15.91
N GLN A 129 11.89 -11.33 -16.80
CA GLN A 129 12.75 -10.26 -17.32
C GLN A 129 13.24 -9.34 -16.19
N VAL A 130 12.34 -8.87 -15.32
CA VAL A 130 12.71 -7.98 -14.20
C VAL A 130 13.68 -8.68 -13.24
N VAL A 131 13.50 -9.98 -12.98
CA VAL A 131 14.45 -10.77 -12.18
C VAL A 131 15.82 -10.82 -12.83
N ALA A 132 15.89 -11.09 -14.15
CA ALA A 132 17.16 -11.13 -14.87
C ALA A 132 17.88 -9.77 -14.88
N ASP A 133 17.13 -8.68 -15.07
CA ASP A 133 17.66 -7.31 -15.02
C ASP A 133 18.23 -7.01 -13.62
N CYS A 134 17.51 -7.37 -12.55
CA CYS A 134 17.97 -7.18 -11.18
C CYS A 134 19.23 -8.00 -10.86
N ALA A 135 19.29 -9.26 -11.31
CA ALA A 135 20.48 -10.10 -11.13
C ALA A 135 21.71 -9.55 -11.87
N THR A 136 21.50 -8.85 -12.99
CA THR A 136 22.58 -8.18 -13.73
C THR A 136 23.09 -6.94 -13.01
N LEU A 137 22.18 -6.17 -12.40
CA LEU A 137 22.49 -4.94 -11.68
C LEU A 137 23.09 -5.19 -10.29
N ASP A 138 22.63 -6.23 -9.61
CA ASP A 138 23.10 -6.64 -8.30
C ASP A 138 23.41 -8.15 -8.29
N PRO A 139 24.58 -8.55 -8.80
CA PRO A 139 25.02 -9.94 -8.79
C PRO A 139 25.28 -10.47 -7.37
N THR A 140 25.32 -9.60 -6.35
CA THR A 140 25.48 -10.01 -4.95
C THR A 140 24.15 -10.43 -4.30
N GLY A 141 23.02 -10.19 -4.96
CA GLY A 141 21.71 -10.73 -4.56
C GLY A 141 21.05 -9.99 -3.40
N GLY A 142 21.25 -8.68 -3.28
CA GLY A 142 20.60 -7.81 -2.30
C GLY A 142 19.27 -7.21 -2.77
N LEU A 143 18.72 -7.69 -3.89
CA LEU A 143 17.42 -7.28 -4.42
C LEU A 143 16.46 -8.47 -4.48
N SER A 144 15.29 -8.31 -3.87
CA SER A 144 14.17 -9.24 -3.97
C SER A 144 13.09 -8.70 -4.90
N VAL A 145 12.60 -9.57 -5.80
CA VAL A 145 11.55 -9.23 -6.77
C VAL A 145 10.28 -10.01 -6.43
N ARG A 146 9.14 -9.31 -6.33
CA ARG A 146 7.85 -9.93 -6.00
C ARG A 146 6.71 -9.28 -6.79
N MET A 147 5.75 -10.10 -7.24
CA MET A 147 4.48 -9.61 -7.78
C MET A 147 3.48 -9.33 -6.65
N ILE A 148 2.78 -8.20 -6.74
CA ILE A 148 1.74 -7.77 -5.81
C ILE A 148 0.45 -7.49 -6.60
N GLY A 149 -0.69 -7.88 -6.02
CA GLY A 149 -2.02 -7.76 -6.65
C GLY A 149 -2.37 -8.94 -7.55
N GLY A 150 -3.58 -8.91 -8.12
CA GLY A 150 -4.01 -9.89 -9.15
C GLY A 150 -4.54 -11.22 -8.63
N HIS A 151 -4.94 -11.34 -7.36
CA HIS A 151 -5.73 -12.50 -6.97
C HIS A 151 -7.10 -12.45 -7.66
N PRO A 152 -7.50 -13.51 -8.40
CA PRO A 152 -8.87 -13.62 -8.87
C PRO A 152 -9.80 -13.71 -7.65
N HIS A 153 -10.81 -12.85 -7.63
CA HIS A 153 -11.98 -13.03 -6.76
C HIS A 153 -12.83 -14.20 -7.27
#